data_AF-A0A8S0Y988-F1
#
_entry.id   AF-A0A8S0Y988-F1
#
_cell.length_a   1.000
_cell.length_b   1.000
_cell.length_c   1.000
_cell.angle_alpha   90.00
_cell.angle_beta   90.00
_cell.angle_gamma   90.00
#
_symmetry.space_group_name_H-M   'P 1'
#
loop_
_entity.id
_entity.type
_entity.pdbx_description
1 polymer ?
#
loop_
_entity_poly.entity_id
_entity_poly.type
_entity_poly.pdbx_seq_one_letter_code
_entity_poly.pdbx_strand_id
1 'polypeptide(L)'
;MSKIDQETDFNGKLIKIGIISLCFAIIANFIPALYLWIAYGVIPSGKDILKIWGLAAGTFGISWIVQPIAYYSILGTSGTYIAWLSGSVADIRLPAVTMAQEVSGVESGTQRGDVMSTIGIASSVLVSITFITIFTFIGSEILYVLPKFVIDSFNKKGVILLSSISGR
;
A
#
# COMPACT_ATOMS: atom_id res chain seq x y z
N MET A 1 -23.92 -26.70 -17.74
CA MET A 1 -22.96 -25.90 -16.95
C MET A 1 -23.42 -24.46 -17.05
N SER A 2 -24.11 -23.94 -16.02
CA SER A 2 -24.72 -22.61 -16.09
C SER A 2 -23.67 -21.53 -15.79
N LYS A 3 -23.83 -20.31 -16.34
CA LYS A 3 -22.95 -19.16 -16.07
C LYS A 3 -22.68 -18.92 -14.58
N ILE A 4 -23.64 -19.28 -13.73
CA ILE A 4 -23.61 -19.10 -12.27
C ILE A 4 -22.57 -20.01 -11.60
N ASP A 5 -22.32 -21.20 -12.19
CA ASP A 5 -21.37 -22.19 -11.65
C ASP A 5 -19.92 -21.79 -11.97
N GLN A 6 -19.70 -21.10 -13.10
CA GLN A 6 -18.39 -20.60 -13.50
C GLN A 6 -17.98 -19.36 -12.69
N GLU A 7 -18.94 -18.51 -12.33
CA GLU A 7 -18.71 -17.29 -11.55
C GLU A 7 -18.35 -17.57 -10.09
N THR A 8 -19.00 -18.54 -9.47
CA THR A 8 -18.69 -18.95 -8.09
C THR A 8 -17.30 -19.60 -7.99
N ASP A 9 -16.89 -20.37 -8.99
CA ASP A 9 -15.54 -20.96 -9.05
C ASP A 9 -14.44 -19.91 -9.34
N PHE A 10 -14.70 -18.93 -10.22
CA PHE A 10 -13.75 -17.86 -10.54
C PHE A 10 -13.50 -16.93 -9.35
N ASN A 11 -14.57 -16.48 -8.69
CA ASN A 11 -14.47 -15.65 -7.48
C ASN A 11 -13.80 -16.43 -6.33
N GLY A 12 -14.09 -17.73 -6.18
CA GLY A 12 -13.44 -18.58 -5.18
C GLY A 12 -11.93 -18.71 -5.38
N LYS A 13 -11.46 -18.81 -6.63
CA LYS A 13 -10.03 -18.82 -6.96
C LYS A 13 -9.36 -17.47 -6.72
N LEU A 14 -10.01 -16.38 -7.12
CA LEU A 14 -9.52 -15.02 -6.87
C LEU A 14 -9.35 -14.73 -5.37
N ILE A 15 -10.35 -15.07 -4.56
CA ILE A 15 -10.29 -14.89 -3.10
C ILE A 15 -9.14 -15.68 -2.51
N LYS A 16 -8.96 -16.95 -2.90
CA LYS A 16 -7.84 -17.77 -2.41
C LYS A 16 -6.48 -17.16 -2.76
N ILE A 17 -6.28 -16.78 -4.02
CA ILE A 17 -5.02 -16.19 -4.48
C ILE A 17 -4.77 -14.83 -3.80
N GLY A 18 -5.80 -13.98 -3.74
CA GLY A 18 -5.76 -12.68 -3.09
C GLY A 18 -5.37 -12.78 -1.61
N ILE A 19 -6.04 -13.66 -0.85
CA ILE A 19 -5.71 -13.90 0.56
C ILE A 19 -4.28 -14.41 0.73
N ILE A 20 -3.85 -15.39 -0.07
CA ILE A 20 -2.48 -15.92 0.01
C ILE A 20 -1.45 -14.81 -0.24
N SER A 21 -1.68 -13.97 -1.26
CA SER A 21 -0.77 -12.85 -1.59
C SER A 21 -0.72 -11.80 -0.48
N LEU A 22 -1.85 -11.50 0.16
CA LEU A 22 -1.92 -10.58 1.30
C LEU A 22 -1.23 -11.15 2.53
N CYS A 23 -1.42 -12.44 2.82
CA CYS A 23 -0.71 -13.11 3.93
C CYS A 23 0.81 -13.02 3.74
N PHE A 24 1.30 -13.28 2.53
CA PHE A 24 2.71 -13.11 2.20
C PHE A 24 3.17 -11.66 2.37
N ALA A 25 2.38 -10.68 1.93
CA ALA A 25 2.69 -9.27 2.07
C ALA A 25 2.74 -8.81 3.53
N ILE A 26 1.84 -9.32 4.39
CA ILE A 26 1.86 -9.06 5.83
C ILE A 26 3.17 -9.56 6.43
N ILE A 27 3.57 -10.79 6.11
CA ILE A 27 4.85 -11.34 6.57
C ILE A 27 6.03 -10.52 6.04
N ALA A 28 5.99 -10.14 4.76
CA ALA A 28 7.03 -9.34 4.13
C ALA A 28 7.19 -7.95 4.77
N ASN A 29 6.11 -7.35 5.29
CA ASN A 29 6.17 -6.07 6.01
C ASN A 29 7.01 -6.12 7.30
N PHE A 30 7.21 -7.32 7.89
CA PHE A 30 8.09 -7.47 9.05
C PHE A 30 9.57 -7.65 8.67
N ILE A 31 9.90 -7.86 7.38
CA ILE A 31 11.29 -8.06 6.94
C ILE A 31 12.17 -6.82 7.20
N PRO A 32 11.75 -5.57 6.90
CA PRO A 32 12.56 -4.39 7.23
C PRO A 32 12.78 -4.23 8.73
N ALA A 33 11.76 -4.52 9.56
CA ALA A 33 11.88 -4.46 11.01
C ALA A 33 12.85 -5.52 11.53
N LEU A 34 12.79 -6.74 10.97
CA LEU A 34 13.71 -7.83 11.30
C LEU A 34 15.15 -7.52 10.84
N TYR A 35 15.31 -6.89 9.67
CA TYR A 35 16.61 -6.44 9.17
C TYR A 35 17.23 -5.40 10.10
N LEU A 36 16.46 -4.40 10.54
CA LEU A 36 16.93 -3.41 11.51
C LEU A 36 17.32 -4.05 12.85
N TRP A 37 16.57 -5.06 13.28
CA TRP A 37 16.87 -5.81 14.49
C TRP A 37 18.20 -6.58 14.39
N ILE A 38 18.43 -7.31 13.28
CA ILE A 38 19.64 -8.13 13.09
C ILE A 38 20.86 -7.26 12.80
N ALA A 39 20.73 -6.21 11.97
CA ALA A 39 21.85 -5.40 11.51
C ALA A 39 22.29 -4.34 12.53
N TYR A 40 21.35 -3.74 13.28
CA TYR A 40 21.65 -2.64 14.21
C TYR A 40 21.44 -2.99 15.69
N GLY A 41 20.86 -4.16 16.01
CA GLY A 41 20.63 -4.58 17.39
C GLY A 41 19.64 -3.70 18.18
N VAL A 42 18.96 -2.77 17.50
CA VAL A 42 18.02 -1.83 18.12
C VAL A 42 16.68 -2.52 18.32
N ILE A 43 16.36 -2.87 19.56
CA ILE A 43 15.05 -3.39 19.94
C ILE A 43 14.21 -2.21 20.45
N PRO A 44 13.12 -1.83 19.77
CA PRO A 44 12.19 -0.86 20.33
C PRO A 44 11.60 -1.43 21.63
N SER A 45 11.66 -0.66 22.72
CA SER A 45 11.09 -1.07 24.01
C SER A 45 9.61 -1.41 23.83
N GLY A 46 9.12 -2.48 24.48
CA GLY A 46 7.72 -2.92 24.35
C GLY A 46 6.69 -1.84 24.70
N LYS A 47 7.07 -0.88 25.56
CA LYS A 47 6.26 0.31 25.87
C LYS A 47 6.10 1.25 24.67
N ASP A 48 7.13 1.42 23.84
CA ASP A 48 7.08 2.30 22.68
C ASP A 48 6.33 1.65 21.52
N ILE A 49 6.43 0.32 21.38
CA ILE A 49 5.57 -0.45 20.46
C ILE A 49 4.10 -0.23 20.81
N LEU A 50 3.74 -0.35 22.10
CA LEU A 50 2.36 -0.11 22.57
C LEU A 50 1.90 1.34 22.36
N LYS A 51 2.78 2.33 22.56
CA LYS A 51 2.45 3.73 22.27
C LYS A 51 2.21 3.95 20.78
N ILE A 52 3.10 3.45 19.91
CA ILE A 52 2.97 3.59 18.46
C ILE A 52 1.70 2.89 17.99
N TRP A 53 1.42 1.69 18.51
CA TRP A 53 0.19 0.96 18.22
C TRP A 53 -1.05 1.73 18.70
N GLY A 54 -1.03 2.28 19.93
CA GLY A 54 -2.14 3.06 20.47
C GLY A 54 -2.40 4.35 19.68
N LEU A 55 -1.34 5.03 19.24
CA LEU A 55 -1.44 6.18 18.34
C LEU A 55 -2.02 5.78 16.99
N ALA A 56 -1.55 4.68 16.39
CA ALA A 56 -2.07 4.18 15.12
C ALA A 56 -3.54 3.76 15.24
N ALA A 57 -3.91 3.08 16.32
CA ALA A 57 -5.28 2.66 16.60
C ALA A 57 -6.21 3.86 16.83
N GLY A 58 -5.75 4.88 17.57
CA GLY A 58 -6.52 6.11 17.82
C GLY A 58 -6.72 6.96 16.56
N THR A 59 -5.72 7.00 15.67
CA THR A 59 -5.76 7.84 14.45
C THR A 59 -6.48 7.17 13.28
N PHE A 60 -6.28 5.86 13.09
CA PHE A 60 -6.80 5.13 11.92
C PHE A 60 -7.86 4.09 12.27
N GLY A 61 -8.20 3.88 13.55
CA GLY A 61 -9.12 2.82 13.97
C GLY A 61 -10.52 2.92 13.38
N ILE A 62 -11.06 4.14 13.26
CA ILE A 62 -12.38 4.37 12.65
C ILE A 62 -12.29 4.19 11.12
N SER A 63 -11.25 4.77 10.51
CA SER A 63 -11.01 4.66 9.07
C SER A 63 -10.87 3.20 8.62
N TRP A 64 -10.32 2.34 9.46
CA TRP A 64 -10.17 0.91 9.18
C TRP A 64 -11.50 0.18 8.92
N ILE A 65 -12.60 0.64 9.51
CA ILE A 65 -13.94 0.05 9.30
C ILE A 65 -14.64 0.73 8.14
N VAL A 66 -14.56 2.07 8.08
CA VAL A 66 -15.32 2.86 7.11
C VAL A 66 -14.75 2.69 5.70
N GLN A 67 -13.43 2.64 5.54
CA GLN A 67 -12.78 2.59 4.24
C GLN A 67 -13.06 1.31 3.46
N PRO A 68 -12.94 0.09 4.03
CA PRO A 68 -13.25 -1.13 3.29
C PRO A 68 -14.70 -1.16 2.80
N ILE A 69 -15.65 -0.73 3.63
CA ILE A 69 -17.07 -0.71 3.26
C ILE A 69 -17.31 0.26 2.11
N ALA A 70 -16.74 1.47 2.19
CA ALA A 70 -16.91 2.49 1.17
C ALA A 70 -16.23 2.13 -0.15
N TYR A 71 -15.04 1.53 -0.13
CA TYR A 71 -14.28 1.25 -1.34
C TYR A 71 -14.68 -0.07 -2.00
N TYR A 72 -15.20 -1.04 -1.24
CA TYR A 72 -15.61 -2.33 -1.78
C TYR A 72 -16.73 -2.21 -2.83
N SER A 73 -17.67 -1.27 -2.65
CA SER A 73 -18.76 -1.04 -3.61
C SER A 73 -18.28 -0.55 -4.98
N ILE A 74 -17.14 0.14 -5.01
CA ILE A 74 -16.53 0.70 -6.23
C ILE A 74 -15.53 -0.28 -6.84
N LEU A 75 -14.70 -0.89 -5.99
CA LEU A 75 -13.57 -1.72 -6.40
C LEU A 75 -13.97 -3.16 -6.78
N GLY A 76 -15.02 -3.72 -6.16
CA GLY A 76 -15.38 -5.13 -6.33
C GLY A 76 -14.41 -6.10 -5.64
N THR A 77 -14.60 -7.41 -5.85
CA THR A 77 -13.86 -8.45 -5.11
C THR A 77 -12.40 -8.48 -5.54
N SER A 78 -12.15 -8.48 -6.85
CA SER A 78 -10.82 -8.58 -7.42
C SER A 78 -10.02 -7.29 -7.21
N GLY A 79 -10.63 -6.14 -7.49
CA GLY A 79 -9.97 -4.84 -7.33
C GLY A 79 -9.55 -4.57 -5.88
N THR A 80 -10.38 -4.97 -4.91
CA THR A 80 -10.11 -4.77 -3.48
C THR A 80 -8.80 -5.45 -3.04
N TYR A 81 -8.55 -6.70 -3.44
CA TYR A 81 -7.32 -7.40 -3.05
C TYR A 81 -6.05 -6.71 -3.58
N ILE A 82 -6.07 -6.29 -4.85
CA ILE A 82 -4.92 -5.62 -5.48
C ILE A 82 -4.71 -4.22 -4.90
N ALA A 83 -5.81 -3.49 -4.64
CA ALA A 83 -5.75 -2.15 -4.06
C ALA A 83 -5.14 -2.19 -2.65
N TRP A 84 -5.59 -3.10 -1.78
CA TRP A 84 -5.03 -3.22 -0.43
C TRP A 84 -3.58 -3.70 -0.42
N LEU A 85 -3.23 -4.63 -1.32
CA LEU A 85 -1.85 -5.11 -1.43
C LEU A 85 -0.89 -4.00 -1.85
N SER A 86 -1.30 -3.15 -2.79
CA SER A 86 -0.43 -2.12 -3.37
C SER A 86 -0.46 -0.79 -2.61
N GLY A 87 -1.41 -0.59 -1.67
CA GLY A 87 -1.49 0.58 -0.80
C GLY A 87 -2.27 1.74 -1.41
N SER A 88 -2.18 2.95 -0.81
CA SER A 88 -2.79 4.24 -1.25
C SER A 88 -4.08 4.08 -2.07
N VAL A 89 -5.09 3.44 -1.45
CA VAL A 89 -6.36 3.13 -2.09
C VAL A 89 -7.15 4.41 -2.33
N ALA A 90 -7.25 5.26 -1.31
CA ALA A 90 -8.04 6.48 -1.34
C ALA A 90 -7.49 7.54 -2.31
N ASP A 91 -6.16 7.68 -2.39
CA ASP A 91 -5.55 8.85 -3.04
C ASP A 91 -5.39 8.67 -4.54
N ILE A 92 -4.80 7.56 -4.98
CA ILE A 92 -4.42 7.39 -6.40
C ILE A 92 -5.22 6.28 -7.10
N ARG A 93 -5.74 5.30 -6.36
CA ARG A 93 -6.41 4.13 -6.97
C ARG A 93 -7.91 4.33 -7.12
N LEU A 94 -8.57 4.86 -6.09
CA LEU A 94 -9.99 5.16 -6.13
C LEU A 94 -10.35 6.09 -7.30
N PRO A 95 -9.68 7.25 -7.51
CA PRO A 95 -9.98 8.09 -8.66
C PRO A 95 -9.61 7.41 -10.00
N ALA A 96 -8.53 6.62 -10.06
CA ALA A 96 -8.17 5.89 -11.28
C ALA A 96 -9.25 4.87 -11.68
N VAL A 97 -9.86 4.20 -10.71
CA VAL A 97 -10.97 3.27 -10.94
C VAL A 97 -12.23 4.00 -11.35
N THR A 98 -12.60 5.07 -10.64
CA THR A 98 -13.79 5.85 -10.97
C THR A 98 -13.70 6.40 -12.40
N MET A 99 -12.54 6.95 -12.78
CA MET A 99 -12.31 7.44 -14.15
C MET A 99 -12.34 6.29 -15.18
N ALA A 100 -11.75 5.14 -14.86
CA ALA A 100 -11.79 3.97 -15.75
C ALA A 100 -13.23 3.46 -15.98
N GLN A 101 -14.05 3.44 -14.92
CA GLN A 101 -15.45 3.05 -14.98
C GLN A 101 -16.29 4.08 -15.76
N GLU A 102 -16.05 5.38 -15.55
CA GLU A 102 -16.73 6.48 -16.23
C GLU A 102 -16.43 6.48 -17.74
N VAL A 103 -15.15 6.37 -18.14
CA VAL A 103 -14.73 6.35 -19.55
C VAL A 103 -15.26 5.12 -20.30
N SER A 104 -15.40 3.99 -19.61
CA SER A 104 -15.96 2.78 -20.20
C SER A 104 -17.49 2.69 -20.12
N GLY A 105 -18.14 3.65 -19.46
CA GLY A 105 -19.60 3.68 -19.28
C GLY A 105 -20.14 2.49 -18.50
N VAL A 106 -19.33 1.88 -17.62
CA VAL A 106 -19.75 0.73 -16.80
C VAL A 106 -20.12 1.18 -15.40
N GLU A 107 -21.19 0.61 -14.85
CA GLU A 107 -21.67 0.92 -13.50
C GLU A 107 -20.88 0.14 -12.44
N SER A 108 -20.51 0.82 -11.35
CA SER A 108 -19.82 0.23 -10.20
C SER A 108 -20.67 -0.86 -9.54
N GLY A 109 -20.04 -1.91 -9.01
CA GLY A 109 -20.75 -3.05 -8.42
C GLY A 109 -21.32 -4.06 -9.43
N THR A 110 -21.23 -3.79 -10.73
CA THR A 110 -21.50 -4.80 -11.78
C THR A 110 -20.25 -5.62 -12.09
N GLN A 111 -20.40 -6.80 -12.69
CA GLN A 111 -19.24 -7.64 -13.10
C GLN A 111 -18.30 -6.92 -14.07
N ARG A 112 -18.88 -6.17 -15.02
CA ARG A 112 -18.09 -5.36 -15.95
C ARG A 112 -17.35 -4.24 -15.22
N GLY A 113 -17.98 -3.68 -14.19
CA GLY A 113 -17.36 -2.73 -13.27
C GLY A 113 -16.19 -3.30 -12.47
N ASP A 114 -16.27 -4.54 -11.97
CA ASP A 114 -15.18 -5.21 -11.20
C ASP A 114 -13.99 -5.59 -12.11
N VAL A 115 -14.26 -5.98 -13.36
CA VAL A 115 -13.19 -6.19 -14.35
C VAL A 115 -12.49 -4.87 -14.67
N MET A 116 -13.27 -3.80 -14.91
CA MET A 116 -12.69 -2.50 -15.23
C MET A 116 -11.95 -1.88 -14.04
N SER A 117 -12.45 -2.04 -12.81
CA SER A 117 -11.75 -1.60 -11.60
C SER A 117 -10.41 -2.32 -11.44
N THR A 118 -10.38 -3.64 -11.66
CA THR A 118 -9.16 -4.44 -11.61
C THR A 118 -8.11 -3.92 -12.60
N ILE A 119 -8.51 -3.62 -13.84
CA ILE A 119 -7.61 -3.07 -14.87
C ILE A 119 -7.14 -1.65 -14.50
N GLY A 120 -8.04 -0.81 -13.99
CA GLY A 120 -7.71 0.55 -13.52
C GLY A 120 -6.69 0.54 -12.37
N ILE A 121 -6.83 -0.39 -11.43
CA ILE A 121 -5.88 -0.54 -10.31
C ILE A 121 -4.56 -1.10 -10.81
N ALA A 122 -4.59 -2.14 -11.65
CA ALA A 122 -3.37 -2.73 -12.20
C ALA A 122 -2.54 -1.70 -12.98
N SER A 123 -3.19 -0.90 -13.84
CA SER A 123 -2.53 0.18 -14.57
C SER A 123 -1.98 1.27 -13.64
N SER A 124 -2.75 1.69 -12.62
CA SER A 124 -2.30 2.65 -11.60
C SER A 124 -1.06 2.15 -10.84
N VAL A 125 -1.03 0.87 -10.48
CA VAL A 125 0.12 0.24 -9.80
C VAL A 125 1.35 0.21 -10.70
N LEU A 126 1.21 -0.19 -11.96
CA LEU A 126 2.31 -0.20 -12.93
C LEU A 126 2.92 1.19 -13.13
N VAL A 127 2.06 2.20 -13.27
CA VAL A 127 2.49 3.60 -13.40
C VAL A 127 3.24 4.04 -12.15
N SER A 128 2.69 3.75 -10.96
CA SER A 128 3.32 4.10 -9.68
C SER A 128 4.71 3.46 -9.52
N ILE A 129 4.84 2.17 -9.82
CA ILE A 129 6.12 1.46 -9.77
C ILE A 129 7.11 2.10 -10.74
N THR A 130 6.70 2.36 -11.98
CA THR A 130 7.56 2.96 -13.00
C THR A 130 8.07 4.33 -12.56
N PHE A 131 7.19 5.20 -12.06
CA PHE A 131 7.58 6.53 -11.59
C PHE A 131 8.52 6.45 -10.39
N ILE A 132 8.22 5.62 -9.39
CA ILE A 132 9.07 5.46 -8.21
C ILE A 132 10.45 4.97 -8.62
N THR A 133 10.54 3.96 -9.49
CA THR A 133 11.82 3.43 -9.98
C THR A 133 12.65 4.53 -10.66
N ILE A 134 12.05 5.29 -11.59
CA ILE A 134 12.74 6.40 -12.27
C ILE A 134 13.19 7.46 -11.26
N PHE A 135 12.31 7.86 -10.32
CA PHE A 135 12.64 8.84 -9.30
C PHE A 135 13.75 8.37 -8.37
N THR A 136 13.79 7.08 -8.03
CA THR A 136 14.87 6.51 -7.19
C THR A 136 16.20 6.57 -7.91
N PHE A 137 16.26 6.20 -9.20
CA PHE A 137 17.51 6.28 -9.98
C PHE A 137 17.97 7.72 -10.22
N ILE A 138 17.08 8.64 -10.56
CA ILE A 138 17.44 10.06 -10.71
C ILE A 138 17.82 10.67 -9.35
N GLY A 139 17.10 10.29 -8.30
CA GLY A 139 17.34 10.72 -6.93
C GLY A 139 18.69 10.27 -6.38
N SER A 140 19.18 9.09 -6.75
CA SER A 140 20.53 8.67 -6.36
C SER A 140 21.61 9.53 -7.04
N GLU A 141 21.39 9.96 -8.27
CA GLU A 141 22.34 10.79 -9.01
C GLU A 141 22.30 12.28 -8.58
N ILE A 142 21.11 12.81 -8.23
CA ILE A 142 20.95 14.21 -7.80
C ILE A 142 21.67 14.51 -6.48
N LEU A 143 21.89 13.49 -5.63
CA LEU A 143 22.62 13.62 -4.36
C LEU A 143 24.07 14.06 -4.56
N TYR A 144 24.68 13.81 -5.73
CA TYR A 144 26.06 14.23 -6.02
C TYR A 144 26.18 15.70 -6.46
N VAL A 145 25.08 16.33 -6.84
CA VAL A 145 25.03 17.72 -7.35
C VAL A 145 24.60 18.71 -6.25
N LEU A 146 24.04 18.21 -5.15
CA LEU A 146 23.54 19.04 -4.06
C LEU A 146 24.69 19.73 -3.27
N PRO A 147 24.53 21.00 -2.87
CA PRO A 147 25.50 21.69 -2.02
C PRO A 147 25.71 20.95 -0.71
N LYS A 148 26.94 20.95 -0.18
CA LYS A 148 27.33 20.26 1.07
C LYS A 148 26.38 20.54 2.25
N PHE A 149 25.80 21.74 2.31
CA PHE A 149 24.80 22.13 3.32
C PHE A 149 23.54 21.25 3.35
N VAL A 150 23.08 20.75 2.20
CA VAL A 150 21.90 19.89 2.10
C VAL A 150 22.24 18.44 2.44
N ILE A 151 23.40 17.96 1.97
CA ILE A 151 23.93 16.62 2.28
C ILE A 151 24.19 16.46 3.79
N ASP A 152 24.78 17.48 4.42
CA ASP A 152 25.01 17.50 5.87
C ASP A 152 23.70 17.51 6.67
N SER A 153 22.61 18.06 6.12
CA SER A 153 21.30 18.05 6.75
C SER A 153 20.63 16.68 6.71
N PHE A 154 20.80 15.91 5.63
CA PHE A 154 20.35 14.51 5.56
C PHE A 154 21.18 13.60 6.47
N ASN A 155 22.51 13.77 6.49
CA ASN A 155 23.40 13.01 7.36
C ASN A 155 23.18 13.34 8.85
N LYS A 156 22.96 14.62 9.21
CA LYS A 156 22.65 15.00 10.59
C LYS A 156 21.26 14.56 11.01
N LYS A 157 20.21 14.73 10.19
CA LYS A 157 18.84 14.39 10.63
C LYS A 157 18.55 12.89 10.65
N GLY A 158 19.21 12.07 9.83
CA GLY A 158 19.15 10.61 9.93
C GLY A 158 19.68 10.07 11.27
N VAL A 159 20.78 10.65 11.76
CA VAL A 159 21.38 10.32 13.07
C VAL A 159 20.66 11.02 14.23
N ILE A 160 20.17 12.24 14.04
CA ILE A 160 19.48 13.02 15.09
C ILE A 160 18.05 12.54 15.34
N LEU A 161 17.31 12.02 14.35
CA LEU A 161 15.99 11.41 14.60
C LEU A 161 16.11 10.10 15.40
N LEU A 162 17.14 9.29 15.14
CA LEU A 162 17.43 8.09 15.94
C LEU A 162 17.93 8.45 17.34
N SER A 163 18.75 9.51 17.47
CA SER A 163 19.20 10.04 18.76
C SER A 163 18.09 10.73 19.56
N SER A 164 17.12 11.39 18.92
CA SER A 164 16.00 12.04 19.60
C SER A 164 14.93 11.06 20.09
N ILE A 165 14.85 9.86 19.50
CA ILE A 165 14.00 8.77 19.98
C ILE A 165 14.72 7.93 21.05
N SER A 166 16.06 7.95 21.09
CA SER A 166 16.88 7.25 22.10
C SER A 166 17.41 8.15 23.22
N GLY A 167 17.01 9.43 23.29
CA GLY A 167 17.72 10.45 24.08
C GLY A 167 16.86 11.38 24.95
N ARG A 168 15.55 11.15 25.04
CA ARG A 168 14.68 11.65 26.13
C ARG A 168 13.50 10.71 26.33
#